data_AF-A0A840QAT2-F1
#
_entry.id   AF-A0A840QAT2-F1
#
_cell.length_a   1.000
_cell.length_b   1.000
_cell.length_c   1.000
_cell.angle_alpha   90.00
_cell.angle_beta   90.00
_cell.angle_gamma   90.00
#
_symmetry.space_group_name_H-M   'P 1'
#
loop_
_entity.id
_entity.type
_entity.pdbx_description
1 polymer ?
#
loop_
_entity_poly.entity_id
_entity_poly.type
_entity_poly.pdbx_seq_one_letter_code
_entity_poly.pdbx_strand_id
1 'polypeptide(L)'
;MSALEDVQQQLVGDRPIPGQFRSNQRDIWVDEADQRIKALGIRAPWFLPFHVELRAAAMTIRRGVTAAEVVINNVPCGYQTRPPGCHQVLEPFLPEGSQVTVSGTDNKGRPYRRTYQGKAKR
;
A
#
# COMPACT_ATOMS: atom_id res chain seq x y z
N MET A 1 35.05 -9.56 7.21
CA MET A 1 34.88 -8.96 5.87
C MET A 1 33.44 -9.20 5.44
N SER A 2 32.72 -8.11 5.22
CA SER A 2 31.25 -8.04 5.09
C SER A 2 30.78 -8.60 3.75
N ALA A 3 29.84 -9.54 3.79
CA ALA A 3 29.06 -9.95 2.62
C ALA A 3 27.94 -8.93 2.40
N LEU A 4 28.24 -7.89 1.63
CA LEU A 4 27.22 -7.07 0.98
C LEU A 4 26.87 -7.79 -0.33
N GLU A 5 25.87 -8.68 -0.27
CA GLU A 5 25.27 -9.21 -1.48
C GLU A 5 24.55 -8.08 -2.22
N ASP A 6 24.99 -7.84 -3.44
CA ASP A 6 24.39 -6.96 -4.44
C ASP A 6 22.89 -7.26 -4.59
N VAL A 7 22.06 -6.41 -3.98
CA VAL A 7 20.64 -6.33 -4.35
C VAL A 7 20.58 -5.67 -5.73
N GLN A 8 20.70 -6.48 -6.77
CA GLN A 8 20.49 -6.04 -8.16
C GLN A 8 19.16 -5.28 -8.25
N GLN A 9 19.24 -4.00 -8.57
CA GLN A 9 18.08 -3.15 -8.85
C GLN A 9 17.37 -3.74 -10.07
N GLN A 10 16.19 -4.30 -9.86
CA GLN A 10 15.36 -4.73 -10.97
C GLN A 10 14.81 -3.48 -11.68
N LEU A 11 14.89 -3.47 -13.00
CA LEU A 11 14.40 -2.40 -13.87
C LEU A 11 13.16 -2.88 -14.63
N VAL A 12 12.17 -2.00 -14.86
CA VAL A 12 11.16 -2.17 -15.93
C VAL A 12 11.43 -1.05 -16.93
N GLY A 13 12.01 -1.39 -18.08
CA GLY A 13 12.60 -0.41 -19.00
C GLY A 13 13.80 0.30 -18.35
N ASP A 14 13.91 1.62 -18.54
CA ASP A 14 15.00 2.45 -17.98
C ASP A 14 14.68 2.96 -16.56
N ARG A 15 13.59 2.51 -15.95
CA ARG A 15 13.12 3.02 -14.66
C ARG A 15 13.44 2.00 -13.56
N PRO A 16 14.13 2.41 -12.48
CA PRO A 16 14.33 1.54 -11.34
C PRO A 16 12.96 1.15 -10.78
N ILE A 17 12.68 -0.16 -10.72
CA ILE A 17 11.53 -0.67 -9.98
C ILE A 17 11.83 -0.30 -8.54
N PRO A 18 11.03 0.58 -7.95
CA PRO A 18 11.28 0.94 -6.57
C PRO A 18 10.76 -0.24 -5.74
N GLY A 19 11.66 -1.09 -5.24
CA GLY A 19 11.36 -2.25 -4.40
C GLY A 19 10.50 -3.36 -5.04
N GLN A 20 10.79 -4.63 -4.76
CA GLN A 20 9.93 -5.74 -5.19
C GLN A 20 8.72 -5.88 -4.25
N PHE A 21 7.53 -6.16 -4.79
CA PHE A 21 6.37 -6.59 -3.99
C PHE A 21 6.44 -8.07 -3.66
N ARG A 22 7.20 -8.43 -2.62
CA ARG A 22 7.24 -9.81 -2.13
C ARG A 22 6.21 -10.02 -1.05
N SER A 23 5.46 -11.13 -1.17
CA SER A 23 4.49 -11.55 -0.17
C SER A 23 5.23 -11.93 1.12
N ASN A 24 4.79 -11.37 2.25
CA ASN A 24 5.30 -11.67 3.59
C ASN A 24 6.81 -11.37 3.80
N GLN A 25 7.39 -10.44 3.04
CA GLN A 25 8.73 -9.93 3.30
C GLN A 25 8.67 -8.43 3.56
N ARG A 26 9.56 -7.98 4.45
CA ARG A 26 9.76 -6.57 4.73
C ARG A 26 10.60 -5.96 3.62
N ASP A 27 10.15 -4.85 3.07
CA ASP A 27 10.86 -4.04 2.08
C ASP A 27 10.58 -2.56 2.29
N ILE A 28 11.18 -1.72 1.45
CA ILE A 28 11.08 -0.26 1.55
C ILE A 28 9.63 0.24 1.64
N TRP A 29 8.66 -0.43 1.01
CA TRP A 29 7.27 0.00 1.06
C TRP A 29 6.57 -0.35 2.36
N VAL A 30 6.98 -1.45 2.98
CA VAL A 30 6.54 -1.78 4.34
C VAL A 30 7.06 -0.72 5.31
N ASP A 31 8.32 -0.32 5.16
CA ASP A 31 8.94 0.70 6.02
C ASP A 31 8.30 2.09 5.84
N GLU A 32 8.10 2.53 4.60
CA GLU A 32 7.43 3.80 4.28
C GLU A 32 5.97 3.81 4.78
N ALA A 33 5.25 2.69 4.63
CA ALA A 33 3.89 2.56 5.15
C ALA A 33 3.85 2.59 6.69
N ASP A 34 4.73 1.84 7.37
CA ASP A 34 4.82 1.80 8.83
C ASP A 34 5.20 3.17 9.41
N GLN A 35 6.20 3.83 8.83
CA GLN A 35 6.62 5.19 9.25
C GLN A 35 5.47 6.19 9.10
N ARG A 36 4.73 6.13 7.98
CA ARG A 36 3.62 7.04 7.74
C ARG A 36 2.43 6.78 8.68
N ILE A 37 2.07 5.52 8.95
CA ILE A 37 1.04 5.18 9.94
C ILE A 37 1.38 5.78 11.30
N LYS A 38 2.64 5.65 11.73
CA LYS A 38 3.14 6.22 12.99
C LYS A 38 3.09 7.75 12.98
N ALA A 39 3.56 8.39 11.91
CA ALA A 39 3.57 9.84 11.76
C ALA A 39 2.16 10.44 11.81
N LEU A 40 1.17 9.73 11.28
CA LEU A 40 -0.23 10.16 11.28
C LEU A 40 -1.02 9.73 12.54
N GLY A 41 -0.39 9.03 13.48
CA GLY A 41 -1.06 8.54 14.69
C GLY A 41 -2.20 7.55 14.40
N ILE A 42 -2.15 6.84 13.27
CA ILE A 42 -3.22 5.91 12.87
C ILE A 42 -3.13 4.65 13.73
N ARG A 43 -4.21 4.31 14.44
CA ARG A 43 -4.32 3.05 15.17
C ARG A 43 -4.60 1.89 14.19
N ALA A 44 -3.55 1.16 13.82
CA ALA A 44 -3.62 0.02 12.90
C ALA A 44 -2.95 -1.24 13.50
N PRO A 45 -3.32 -2.46 13.07
CA PRO A 45 -2.63 -3.69 13.44
C PRO A 45 -1.21 -3.71 12.87
N TRP A 46 -0.27 -4.36 13.56
CA TRP A 46 1.16 -4.39 13.19
C TRP A 46 1.43 -5.00 11.80
N PHE A 47 0.57 -5.89 11.32
CA PHE A 47 0.71 -6.56 10.03
C PHE A 47 0.22 -5.71 8.85
N LEU A 48 -0.50 -4.61 9.11
CA LEU A 48 -1.14 -3.83 8.05
C LEU A 48 -0.16 -3.23 7.03
N PRO A 49 1.02 -2.71 7.41
CA PRO A 49 2.04 -2.23 6.45
C PRO A 49 2.52 -3.27 5.44
N PHE A 50 2.33 -4.58 5.71
CA PHE A 50 2.74 -5.65 4.80
C PHE A 50 1.74 -5.86 3.67
N HIS A 51 0.52 -5.33 3.79
CA HIS A 51 -0.53 -5.52 2.79
C HIS A 51 -0.27 -4.65 1.55
N VAL A 52 -0.54 -5.23 0.37
CA VAL A 52 -0.21 -4.62 -0.92
C VAL A 52 -0.87 -3.26 -1.12
N GLU A 53 -2.06 -3.04 -0.55
CA GLU A 53 -2.80 -1.79 -0.65
C GLU A 53 -2.04 -0.62 -0.02
N LEU A 54 -1.49 -0.81 1.20
CA LEU A 54 -0.73 0.25 1.87
C LEU A 54 0.66 0.43 1.29
N ARG A 55 1.28 -0.64 0.80
CA ARG A 55 2.57 -0.58 0.12
C ARG A 55 2.44 0.16 -1.22
N ALA A 56 1.39 -0.10 -1.99
CA ALA A 56 1.08 0.63 -3.21
C ALA A 56 0.77 2.11 -2.90
N ALA A 57 -0.01 2.40 -1.85
CA ALA A 57 -0.26 3.78 -1.42
C ALA A 57 1.03 4.50 -0.98
N ALA A 58 1.93 3.83 -0.26
CA ALA A 58 3.23 4.40 0.09
C ALA A 58 4.07 4.71 -1.16
N MET A 59 4.06 3.81 -2.15
CA MET A 59 4.72 4.03 -3.43
C MET A 59 4.14 5.24 -4.18
N THR A 60 2.81 5.37 -4.27
CA THR A 60 2.18 6.50 -4.98
C THR A 60 2.54 7.83 -4.34
N ILE A 61 2.49 7.90 -3.01
CA ILE A 61 2.89 9.08 -2.23
C ILE A 61 4.36 9.41 -2.48
N ARG A 62 5.25 8.42 -2.37
CA ARG A 62 6.70 8.62 -2.56
C ARG A 62 7.06 9.11 -3.96
N ARG A 63 6.25 8.75 -4.97
CA ARG A 63 6.41 9.14 -6.37
C ARG A 63 5.64 10.40 -6.77
N GLY A 64 4.88 11.02 -5.85
CA GLY A 64 4.06 12.19 -6.15
C GLY A 64 2.88 11.89 -7.07
N VAL A 65 2.44 10.64 -7.16
CA VAL A 65 1.27 10.23 -7.95
C VAL A 65 0.00 10.53 -7.17
N THR A 66 -0.84 11.39 -7.70
CA THR A 66 -2.08 11.83 -7.04
C THR A 66 -3.29 10.95 -7.34
N ALA A 67 -3.26 10.15 -8.41
CA ALA A 67 -4.32 9.20 -8.73
C ALA A 67 -3.72 7.89 -9.23
N ALA A 68 -4.12 6.78 -8.63
CA ALA A 68 -3.70 5.44 -9.05
C ALA A 68 -4.84 4.42 -8.94
N GLU A 69 -4.73 3.34 -9.71
CA GLU A 69 -5.56 2.14 -9.55
C GLU A 69 -4.68 0.95 -9.19
N VAL A 70 -5.07 0.22 -8.15
CA VAL A 70 -4.41 -0.98 -7.65
C VAL A 70 -5.38 -2.15 -7.85
N VAL A 71 -4.98 -3.12 -8.66
CA VAL A 71 -5.76 -4.34 -8.91
C VAL A 71 -5.18 -5.48 -8.07
N ILE A 72 -6.02 -6.10 -7.24
CA ILE A 72 -5.65 -7.19 -6.35
C ILE A 72 -6.60 -8.38 -6.54
N ASN A 73 -6.10 -9.60 -6.29
CA ASN A 73 -6.91 -10.82 -6.36
C ASN A 73 -7.77 -11.04 -5.09
N ASN A 74 -8.17 -9.96 -4.41
CA ASN A 74 -9.01 -10.01 -3.21
C ASN A 74 -9.69 -8.66 -2.99
N VAL A 75 -10.53 -8.54 -1.97
CA VAL A 75 -10.95 -7.26 -1.40
C VAL A 75 -9.92 -6.74 -0.39
N PRO A 76 -9.85 -5.42 -0.16
CA PRO A 76 -9.01 -4.90 0.91
C PRO A 76 -9.37 -5.50 2.26
N CYS A 77 -8.37 -5.82 3.08
CA CYS A 77 -8.65 -6.38 4.41
C CYS A 77 -9.49 -5.38 5.25
N GLY A 78 -10.35 -5.90 6.12
CA GLY A 78 -11.32 -5.08 6.86
C GLY A 78 -12.56 -4.67 6.05
N TYR A 79 -12.67 -5.02 4.76
CA TYR A 79 -13.92 -4.87 4.00
C TYR A 79 -14.96 -5.93 4.39
N GLN A 80 -14.56 -7.21 4.45
CA GLN A 80 -15.44 -8.33 4.84
C GLN A 80 -15.11 -8.88 6.24
N THR A 81 -13.97 -8.51 6.82
CA THR A 81 -13.48 -8.99 8.13
C THR A 81 -13.58 -7.89 9.18
N ARG A 82 -13.28 -8.20 10.46
CA ARG A 82 -13.32 -7.21 11.54
C ARG A 82 -12.31 -6.06 11.29
N PRO A 83 -12.69 -4.79 11.50
CA PRO A 83 -11.79 -3.64 11.43
C PRO A 83 -10.85 -3.57 12.66
N PRO A 84 -9.77 -2.78 12.60
CA PRO A 84 -9.33 -1.98 11.45
C PRO A 84 -8.48 -2.79 10.45
N GLY A 85 -8.73 -2.57 9.15
CA GLY A 85 -7.94 -3.07 8.04
C GLY A 85 -7.61 -1.97 7.02
N CYS A 86 -7.01 -2.34 5.88
CA CYS A 86 -6.66 -1.44 4.79
C CYS A 86 -7.89 -0.65 4.32
N HIS A 87 -9.06 -1.29 4.32
CA HIS A 87 -10.31 -0.64 3.97
C HIS A 87 -10.62 0.62 4.81
N GLN A 88 -10.26 0.62 6.10
CA GLN A 88 -10.45 1.78 6.98
C GLN A 88 -9.25 2.72 7.00
N VAL A 89 -8.04 2.19 6.77
CA VAL A 89 -6.80 2.95 6.88
C VAL A 89 -6.46 3.75 5.61
N LEU A 90 -6.92 3.35 4.43
CA LEU A 90 -6.53 4.00 3.18
C LEU A 90 -6.87 5.49 3.11
N GLU A 91 -8.09 5.91 3.47
CA GLU A 91 -8.47 7.34 3.43
C GLU A 91 -7.65 8.22 4.40
N PRO A 92 -7.51 7.88 5.70
CA PRO A 92 -6.67 8.66 6.61
C PRO A 92 -5.17 8.52 6.33
N PHE A 93 -4.73 7.50 5.57
CA PHE A 93 -3.33 7.33 5.17
C PHE A 93 -2.95 8.22 3.98
N LEU A 94 -3.83 8.33 2.99
CA LEU A 94 -3.58 9.07 1.75
C LEU A 94 -3.60 10.61 2.00
N PRO A 95 -2.66 11.38 1.41
CA PRO A 95 -2.67 12.83 1.48
C PRO A 95 -3.92 13.46 0.84
N GLU A 96 -4.37 14.60 1.34
CA GLU A 96 -5.40 15.42 0.69
C GLU A 96 -5.03 15.73 -0.78
N GLY A 97 -6.04 15.66 -1.65
CA GLY A 97 -5.88 15.80 -3.09
C GLY A 97 -5.27 14.59 -3.80
N SER A 98 -5.14 13.44 -3.11
CA SER A 98 -4.77 12.17 -3.72
C SER A 98 -5.88 11.12 -3.60
N GLN A 99 -5.87 10.15 -4.50
CA GLN A 99 -6.81 9.05 -4.51
C GLN A 99 -6.16 7.74 -4.96
N VAL A 100 -6.65 6.63 -4.39
CA VAL A 100 -6.34 5.28 -4.87
C VAL A 100 -7.65 4.54 -5.09
N THR A 101 -7.83 4.02 -6.29
CA THR A 101 -8.89 3.05 -6.58
C THR A 101 -8.35 1.66 -6.35
N VAL A 102 -9.06 0.84 -5.57
CA VAL A 102 -8.76 -0.58 -5.44
C VAL A 102 -9.84 -1.39 -6.13
N SER A 103 -9.40 -2.25 -7.06
CA SER A 103 -10.23 -3.18 -7.80
C SER A 103 -9.81 -4.61 -7.46
N GLY A 104 -10.78 -5.52 -7.36
CA GLY A 104 -10.50 -6.91 -7.06
C GLY A 104 -11.75 -7.77 -7.05
N THR A 105 -11.73 -8.84 -6.26
CA THR A 105 -12.81 -9.82 -6.21
C THR A 105 -13.00 -10.30 -4.78
N ASP A 106 -14.24 -10.47 -4.34
CA ASP A 106 -14.55 -10.95 -2.99
C ASP A 106 -14.50 -12.48 -2.87
N ASN A 107 -14.65 -12.99 -1.65
CA ASN A 107 -14.63 -14.43 -1.38
C ASN A 107 -15.74 -15.25 -2.06
N LYS A 108 -16.72 -14.60 -2.70
CA LYS A 108 -17.78 -15.24 -3.51
C LYS A 108 -17.57 -15.05 -5.00
N GLY A 109 -16.40 -14.53 -5.43
CA GLY A 109 -16.13 -14.26 -6.84
C GLY A 109 -16.79 -12.99 -7.38
N ARG A 110 -17.39 -12.15 -6.51
CA ARG A 110 -18.08 -10.93 -6.96
C ARG A 110 -17.08 -9.79 -7.13
N PRO A 111 -17.21 -8.96 -8.18
CA PRO A 111 -16.28 -7.86 -8.40
C PRO A 111 -16.36 -6.84 -7.26
N TYR A 112 -15.20 -6.32 -6.89
CA TYR A 112 -15.04 -5.23 -5.94
C TYR A 112 -14.35 -4.07 -6.63
N ARG A 113 -14.86 -2.84 -6.42
CA ARG A 113 -14.18 -1.62 -6.83
C ARG A 113 -14.54 -0.48 -5.88
N ARG A 114 -13.55 0.21 -5.35
CA ARG A 114 -13.76 1.42 -4.53
C ARG A 114 -12.61 2.40 -4.70
N THR A 115 -12.95 3.69 -4.81
CA THR A 115 -11.99 4.79 -4.74
C THR A 115 -11.93 5.34 -3.33
N TYR A 116 -10.71 5.44 -2.80
CA TYR A 116 -10.40 6.02 -1.49
C TYR A 116 -9.81 7.41 -1.70
N GLN A 117 -10.46 8.41 -1.13
CA GLN A 117 -10.03 9.80 -1.19
C GLN A 117 -9.16 10.12 0.04
N GLY A 118 -8.01 10.74 -0.19
CA GLY A 118 -7.06 11.07 0.87
C GLY A 118 -7.54 12.17 1.81
N LYS A 119 -7.32 11.95 3.10
CA LYS A 119 -7.75 12.81 4.21
C LYS A 119 -6.59 13.26 5.12
N ALA A 120 -5.38 12.75 4.90
CA ALA A 120 -4.21 13.20 5.66
C ALA A 120 -3.80 14.60 5.19
N LYS A 121 -3.63 15.54 6.13
CA LYS A 121 -2.95 16.80 5.83
C LYS A 121 -1.55 16.51 5.26
N ARG A 122 -1.15 17.29 4.27
CA ARG A 122 0.18 17.20 3.65
C ARG A 122 1.28 17.66 4.60
#